data_AF-A0A3N2RHW8-F1
#
_entry.id   AF-A0A3N2RHW8-F1
#
_cell.length_a   1.000
_cell.length_b   1.000
_cell.length_c   1.000
_cell.angle_alpha   90.00
_cell.angle_beta   90.00
_cell.angle_gamma   90.00
#
_symmetry.space_group_name_H-M   'P 1'
#
loop_
_entity.id
_entity.type
_entity.pdbx_description
1 polymer ?
#
loop_
_entity_poly.entity_id
_entity_poly.type
_entity_poly.pdbx_seq_one_letter_code
_entity_poly.pdbx_strand_id
1 'polypeptide(L)'
;MGLEQVPVDEAGRTTPFGLLRFAEEYRRAAEIVHADPKLITPAFQLIGQSFELALKAFLLFKGVSLKDLRSKALGHDLVALWKRADAEGIGLVYTHADLAAGVIDLLNPHYMAHEFRYIVTGTKTIPAWDFASNTAKYLTYSLHDDLLAHRIGEAAAKARIEKVGRF
;
A
#
# COMPACT_ATOMS: atom_id res chain seq x y z
N MET A 1 -8.43 -34.12 -26.89
CA MET A 1 -7.15 -33.62 -26.33
C MET A 1 -7.47 -32.35 -25.55
N GLY A 2 -8.00 -32.52 -24.34
CA GLY A 2 -8.36 -31.41 -23.47
C GLY A 2 -7.09 -30.84 -22.85
N LEU A 3 -6.89 -29.54 -22.96
CA LEU A 3 -5.84 -28.85 -22.22
C LEU A 3 -6.23 -28.91 -20.74
N GLU A 4 -5.59 -29.82 -20.03
CA GLU A 4 -5.62 -29.88 -18.57
C GLU A 4 -5.05 -28.55 -18.06
N GLN A 5 -5.92 -27.70 -17.51
CA GLN A 5 -5.47 -26.49 -16.85
C GLN A 5 -4.71 -26.93 -15.60
N VAL A 6 -3.38 -26.85 -15.66
CA VAL A 6 -2.52 -26.95 -14.49
C VAL A 6 -3.05 -25.92 -13.48
N PRO A 7 -3.41 -26.33 -12.24
CA PRO A 7 -3.88 -25.39 -11.25
C PRO A 7 -2.76 -24.39 -10.98
N VAL A 8 -2.97 -23.14 -11.38
CA VAL A 8 -2.07 -22.05 -10.99
C VAL A 8 -2.25 -21.90 -9.49
N ASP A 9 -1.29 -22.42 -8.74
CA ASP A 9 -1.14 -22.20 -7.31
C ASP A 9 -1.46 -20.73 -6.99
N GLU A 10 -2.52 -20.50 -6.20
CA GLU A 10 -2.95 -19.15 -5.82
C GLU A 10 -1.82 -18.37 -5.13
N ALA A 11 -0.83 -19.06 -4.55
CA ALA A 11 0.34 -18.46 -3.94
C ALA A 11 1.35 -17.88 -4.95
N GLY A 12 1.28 -18.27 -6.23
CA GLY A 12 2.17 -17.77 -7.30
C GLY A 12 1.71 -16.48 -7.98
N ARG A 13 0.45 -16.04 -7.80
CA ARG A 13 -0.12 -14.86 -8.49
C ARG A 13 0.14 -13.53 -7.78
N THR A 14 0.30 -13.54 -6.46
CA THR A 14 0.45 -12.33 -5.66
C THR A 14 1.81 -12.33 -4.97
N THR A 15 2.72 -11.48 -5.46
CA THR A 15 4.07 -11.31 -4.89
C THR A 15 4.18 -9.97 -4.18
N PRO A 16 5.15 -9.79 -3.25
CA PRO A 16 5.40 -8.49 -2.61
C PRO A 16 5.64 -7.37 -3.63
N PHE A 17 6.47 -7.61 -4.65
CA PHE A 17 6.69 -6.65 -5.74
C PHE A 17 5.44 -6.38 -6.57
N GLY A 18 4.63 -7.41 -6.83
CA GLY A 18 3.35 -7.24 -7.52
C GLY A 18 2.43 -6.29 -6.75
N LEU A 19 2.29 -6.51 -5.44
CA LEU A 19 1.49 -5.65 -4.57
C LEU A 19 2.03 -4.21 -4.52
N LEU A 20 3.35 -4.01 -4.39
CA LEU A 20 3.94 -2.66 -4.43
C LEU A 20 3.73 -1.95 -5.77
N ARG A 21 3.84 -2.67 -6.89
CA ARG A 21 3.57 -2.08 -8.21
C ARG A 21 2.14 -1.55 -8.29
N PHE A 22 1.17 -2.36 -7.86
CA PHE A 22 -0.22 -1.90 -7.79
C PHE A 22 -0.40 -0.76 -6.79
N ALA A 23 0.28 -0.78 -5.64
CA ALA A 23 0.24 0.32 -4.67
C ALA A 23 0.68 1.65 -5.31
N GLU A 24 1.74 1.65 -6.11
CA GLU A 24 2.20 2.82 -6.85
C GLU A 24 1.20 3.25 -7.94
N GLU A 25 0.62 2.29 -8.69
CA GLU A 25 -0.40 2.59 -9.69
C GLU A 25 -1.62 3.27 -9.07
N TYR A 26 -2.11 2.77 -7.94
CA TYR A 26 -3.21 3.38 -7.19
C TYR A 26 -2.84 4.77 -6.68
N ARG A 27 -1.62 4.96 -6.17
CA ARG A 27 -1.14 6.27 -5.72
C ARG A 27 -1.11 7.30 -6.86
N ARG A 28 -0.54 6.92 -8.01
CA ARG A 28 -0.48 7.78 -9.21
C ARG A 28 -1.86 8.09 -9.75
N ALA A 29 -2.75 7.09 -9.77
CA ALA A 29 -4.15 7.31 -10.13
C ALA A 29 -4.83 8.30 -9.17
N ALA A 30 -4.54 8.20 -7.87
CA ALA A 30 -5.07 9.13 -6.87
C ALA A 30 -4.63 10.58 -7.13
N GLU A 31 -3.36 10.81 -7.50
CA GLU A 31 -2.85 12.14 -7.86
C GLU A 31 -3.55 12.72 -9.09
N ILE A 32 -3.76 11.90 -10.12
CA ILE A 32 -4.47 12.32 -11.34
C ILE A 32 -5.91 12.68 -11.02
N VAL A 33 -6.59 11.86 -10.21
CA VAL A 33 -7.99 12.10 -9.80
C VAL A 33 -8.12 13.33 -8.92
N HIS A 34 -7.18 13.54 -7.99
CA HIS A 34 -7.18 14.70 -7.09
C HIS A 34 -6.97 16.03 -7.83
N ALA A 35 -6.41 16.02 -9.05
CA ALA A 35 -6.30 17.22 -9.87
C ALA A 35 -7.67 17.85 -10.19
N ASP A 36 -8.76 17.06 -10.15
CA ASP A 36 -10.12 17.59 -10.12
C ASP A 36 -10.58 17.76 -8.67
N PRO A 37 -10.80 19.01 -8.19
CA PRO A 37 -11.21 19.26 -6.81
C PRO A 37 -12.59 18.72 -6.46
N LYS A 38 -13.38 18.24 -7.43
CA LYS A 38 -14.67 17.58 -7.21
C LYS A 38 -14.53 16.08 -6.91
N LEU A 39 -13.36 15.49 -7.16
CA LEU A 39 -13.12 14.05 -7.04
C LEU A 39 -12.33 13.68 -5.78
N ILE A 40 -12.53 14.43 -4.69
CA ILE A 40 -11.87 14.21 -3.38
C ILE A 40 -12.10 12.77 -2.90
N THR A 41 -13.36 12.33 -2.87
CA THR A 41 -13.74 11.03 -2.31
C THR A 41 -13.07 9.86 -3.07
N PRO A 42 -13.15 9.77 -4.42
CA PRO A 42 -12.38 8.78 -5.17
C PRO A 42 -10.86 8.89 -4.96
N ALA A 43 -10.29 10.09 -4.90
CA ALA A 43 -8.86 10.27 -4.67
C ALA A 43 -8.40 9.64 -3.34
N PHE A 44 -9.14 9.88 -2.24
CA PHE A 44 -8.84 9.28 -0.94
C PHE A 44 -9.09 7.77 -0.90
N GLN A 45 -10.07 7.24 -1.63
CA GLN A 45 -10.24 5.80 -1.79
C GLN A 45 -8.99 5.15 -2.43
N LEU A 46 -8.44 5.79 -3.47
CA LEU A 46 -7.26 5.30 -4.18
C LEU A 46 -6.00 5.40 -3.29
N ILE A 47 -5.85 6.47 -2.49
CA ILE A 47 -4.78 6.57 -1.49
C ILE A 47 -4.89 5.46 -0.43
N GLY A 48 -6.09 5.22 0.11
CA GLY A 48 -6.28 4.13 1.08
C GLY A 48 -5.91 2.76 0.49
N GLN A 49 -6.29 2.51 -0.78
CA GLN A 49 -5.92 1.28 -1.48
C GLN A 49 -4.40 1.17 -1.68
N SER A 50 -3.73 2.27 -1.98
CA SER A 50 -2.27 2.33 -2.08
C SER A 50 -1.59 1.91 -0.76
N PHE A 51 -2.02 2.50 0.38
CA PHE A 51 -1.52 2.10 1.70
C PHE A 51 -1.76 0.63 2.01
N GLU A 52 -2.99 0.14 1.77
CA GLU A 52 -3.35 -1.24 2.03
C GLU A 52 -2.42 -2.22 1.29
N LEU A 53 -2.18 -1.96 0.00
CA LEU A 53 -1.34 -2.82 -0.84
C LEU A 53 0.13 -2.71 -0.46
N ALA A 54 0.64 -1.52 -0.14
CA ALA A 54 2.01 -1.33 0.30
C ALA A 54 2.28 -2.07 1.62
N LEU A 55 1.39 -1.97 2.60
CA LEU A 55 1.52 -2.66 3.88
C LEU A 55 1.40 -4.17 3.72
N LYS A 56 0.45 -4.65 2.90
CA LYS A 56 0.34 -6.08 2.57
C LYS A 56 1.58 -6.60 1.87
N ALA A 57 2.21 -5.82 1.00
CA ALA A 57 3.45 -6.20 0.34
C ALA A 57 4.58 -6.43 1.35
N PHE A 58 4.77 -5.49 2.28
CA PHE A 58 5.76 -5.63 3.34
C PHE A 58 5.50 -6.85 4.23
N LEU A 59 4.27 -7.02 4.69
CA LEU A 59 3.90 -8.15 5.53
C LEU A 59 4.06 -9.49 4.81
N LEU A 60 3.69 -9.57 3.53
CA LEU A 60 3.90 -10.75 2.71
C LEU A 60 5.40 -11.06 2.56
N PHE A 61 6.22 -10.03 2.36
CA PHE A 61 7.69 -10.18 2.33
C PHE A 61 8.25 -10.68 3.66
N LYS A 62 7.66 -10.29 4.80
CA LYS A 62 8.00 -10.81 6.14
C LYS A 62 7.44 -12.21 6.43
N GLY A 63 6.72 -12.83 5.48
CA GLY A 63 6.22 -14.20 5.61
C GLY A 63 4.79 -14.32 6.13
N VAL A 64 4.04 -13.21 6.27
CA VAL A 64 2.61 -13.26 6.58
C VAL A 64 1.86 -13.85 5.38
N SER A 65 1.00 -14.86 5.64
CA SER A 65 0.33 -15.58 4.56
C SER A 65 -0.72 -14.71 3.84
N LEU A 66 -0.94 -14.96 2.54
CA LEU A 66 -2.02 -14.30 1.79
C LEU A 66 -3.40 -14.52 2.41
N LYS A 67 -3.61 -15.69 3.04
CA LYS A 67 -4.85 -16.00 3.75
C LYS A 67 -5.07 -15.03 4.92
N ASP A 68 -4.03 -14.77 5.70
CA ASP A 68 -4.10 -13.84 6.84
C ASP A 68 -4.28 -12.39 6.38
N LEU A 69 -3.59 -11.99 5.30
CA LEU A 69 -3.73 -10.65 4.71
C LEU A 69 -5.11 -10.40 4.10
N ARG A 70 -5.85 -11.45 3.74
CA ARG A 70 -7.24 -11.39 3.26
C ARG A 70 -8.26 -11.58 4.38
N SER A 71 -7.82 -11.86 5.61
CA SER A 71 -8.73 -12.05 6.74
C SER A 71 -9.48 -10.76 7.08
N LYS A 72 -10.60 -10.88 7.79
CA LYS A 72 -11.33 -9.69 8.27
C LYS A 72 -10.48 -8.79 9.17
N ALA A 73 -9.47 -9.34 9.84
CA ALA A 73 -8.60 -8.58 10.75
C ALA A 73 -7.59 -7.69 10.01
N LEU A 74 -7.17 -8.05 8.79
CA LEU A 74 -6.14 -7.32 8.03
C LEU A 74 -6.61 -6.87 6.63
N GLY A 75 -7.82 -7.25 6.24
CA GLY A 75 -8.31 -7.11 4.87
C GLY A 75 -8.46 -5.66 4.41
N HIS A 76 -9.00 -4.79 5.26
CA HIS A 76 -9.32 -3.39 4.93
C HIS A 76 -9.12 -2.43 6.12
N ASP A 77 -8.39 -2.88 7.14
CA ASP A 77 -8.09 -2.09 8.31
C ASP A 77 -6.62 -1.64 8.23
N LEU A 78 -6.43 -0.38 7.81
CA LEU A 78 -5.11 0.23 7.65
C LEU A 78 -4.38 0.32 8.99
N VAL A 79 -5.09 0.55 10.10
CA VAL A 79 -4.49 0.61 11.43
C VAL A 79 -4.01 -0.78 11.86
N ALA A 80 -4.80 -1.82 11.62
CA ALA A 80 -4.39 -3.20 11.92
C ALA A 80 -3.18 -3.63 11.06
N LEU A 81 -3.19 -3.29 9.77
CA LEU A 81 -2.05 -3.52 8.87
C LEU A 81 -0.80 -2.77 9.34
N TRP A 82 -0.93 -1.49 9.71
CA TRP A 82 0.18 -0.69 10.21
C TRP A 82 0.77 -1.26 11.50
N LYS A 83 -0.06 -1.56 12.49
CA LYS A 83 0.39 -2.16 13.76
C LYS A 83 1.10 -3.50 13.54
N ARG A 84 0.58 -4.33 12.62
CA ARG A 84 1.25 -5.59 12.29
C ARG A 84 2.58 -5.34 11.60
N ALA A 85 2.66 -4.37 10.68
CA ALA A 85 3.90 -4.04 9.99
C ALA A 85 4.96 -3.43 10.92
N ASP A 86 4.53 -2.60 11.87
CA ASP A 86 5.38 -2.04 12.92
C ASP A 86 5.99 -3.14 13.80
N ALA A 87 5.18 -4.12 14.22
CA ALA A 87 5.66 -5.29 14.94
C ALA A 87 6.67 -6.15 14.15
N GLU A 88 6.64 -6.09 12.82
CA GLU A 88 7.57 -6.76 11.91
C GLU A 88 8.76 -5.85 11.49
N GLY A 89 8.89 -4.67 12.11
CA GLY A 89 10.04 -3.78 11.97
C GLY A 89 9.99 -2.85 10.76
N ILE A 90 8.80 -2.42 10.30
CA ILE A 90 8.70 -1.47 9.16
C ILE A 90 9.44 -0.15 9.40
N GLY A 91 9.60 0.27 10.66
CA GLY A 91 10.37 1.46 11.04
C GLY A 91 11.87 1.39 10.70
N LEU A 92 12.41 0.19 10.46
CA LEU A 92 13.79 0.02 9.98
C LEU A 92 13.93 0.37 8.48
N VAL A 93 12.82 0.33 7.74
CA VAL A 93 12.76 0.58 6.30
C VAL A 93 12.18 1.96 6.00
N TYR A 94 11.21 2.41 6.79
CA TYR A 94 10.51 3.67 6.61
C TYR A 94 10.66 4.55 7.85
N THR A 95 11.41 5.64 7.70
CA THR A 95 11.86 6.49 8.81
C THR A 95 10.82 7.49 9.33
N HIS A 96 9.68 7.65 8.65
CA HIS A 96 8.63 8.62 9.03
C HIS A 96 7.41 7.92 9.67
N ALA A 97 7.66 6.91 10.50
CA ALA A 97 6.62 6.04 11.06
C ALA A 97 5.51 6.81 11.80
N ASP A 98 5.85 7.83 12.59
CA ASP A 98 4.87 8.62 13.34
C ASP A 98 3.91 9.41 12.42
N LEU A 99 4.45 9.98 11.33
CA LEU A 99 3.63 10.67 10.33
C LEU A 99 2.68 9.69 9.64
N ALA A 100 3.18 8.51 9.26
CA ALA A 100 2.35 7.48 8.66
C ALA A 100 1.24 7.01 9.60
N ALA A 101 1.55 6.79 10.88
CA ALA A 101 0.55 6.43 11.88
C ALA A 101 -0.57 7.49 11.97
N GLY A 102 -0.23 8.77 12.07
CA GLY A 102 -1.22 9.85 12.13
C GLY A 102 -2.08 9.98 10.86
N VAL A 103 -1.48 9.82 9.68
CA VAL A 103 -2.22 9.81 8.41
C VAL A 103 -3.17 8.62 8.34
N ILE A 104 -2.69 7.43 8.72
CA ILE A 104 -3.46 6.19 8.72
C ILE A 104 -4.63 6.28 9.70
N ASP A 105 -4.41 6.81 10.91
CA ASP A 105 -5.45 6.95 11.93
C ASP A 105 -6.61 7.86 11.47
N LEU A 106 -6.31 8.93 10.73
CA LEU A 106 -7.34 9.81 10.15
C LEU A 106 -8.04 9.19 8.94
N LEU A 107 -7.33 8.39 8.13
CA LEU A 107 -7.87 7.81 6.91
C LEU A 107 -8.70 6.54 7.17
N ASN A 108 -8.28 5.72 8.14
CA ASN A 108 -8.81 4.37 8.36
C ASN A 108 -10.32 4.32 8.65
N PRO A 109 -10.91 5.19 9.50
CA PRO A 109 -12.34 5.13 9.80
C PRO A 109 -13.19 5.20 8.53
N HIS A 110 -12.82 6.09 7.61
CA HIS A 110 -13.52 6.30 6.35
C HIS A 110 -13.25 5.21 5.32
N TYR A 111 -12.00 4.71 5.26
CA TYR A 111 -11.60 3.65 4.32
C TYR A 111 -12.22 2.29 4.70
N MET A 112 -12.10 1.91 5.97
CA MET A 112 -12.58 0.63 6.51
C MET A 112 -14.11 0.54 6.42
N ALA A 113 -14.83 1.63 6.73
CA ALA A 113 -16.28 1.69 6.60
C ALA A 113 -16.77 1.92 5.15
N HIS A 114 -15.84 1.99 4.19
CA HIS A 114 -16.13 2.20 2.77
C HIS A 114 -16.91 3.49 2.48
N GLU A 115 -16.75 4.51 3.32
CA GLU A 115 -17.46 5.79 3.18
C GLU A 115 -16.96 6.60 1.97
N PHE A 116 -15.83 6.20 1.37
CA PHE A 116 -15.41 6.76 0.09
C PHE A 116 -16.12 6.12 -1.12
N ARG A 117 -16.86 5.02 -0.90
CA ARG A 117 -17.63 4.32 -1.94
C ARG A 117 -19.13 4.46 -1.76
N TYR A 118 -19.58 4.65 -0.52
CA TYR A 118 -20.99 4.78 -0.17
C TYR A 118 -21.29 6.17 0.39
N ILE A 119 -22.50 6.66 0.11
CA ILE A 119 -22.96 7.94 0.64
C ILE A 119 -23.16 7.81 2.15
N VAL A 120 -22.35 8.55 2.90
CA VAL A 120 -22.49 8.70 4.35
C VAL A 120 -22.61 10.20 4.63
N THR A 121 -23.65 10.57 5.39
CA THR A 121 -23.94 11.97 5.73
C THR A 121 -23.11 12.41 6.94
N GLY A 122 -22.81 13.71 7.03
CA GLY A 122 -22.02 14.29 8.12
C GLY A 122 -20.66 14.83 7.67
N THR A 123 -19.95 15.44 8.60
CA THR A 123 -18.60 15.97 8.39
C THR A 123 -17.58 14.84 8.48
N LYS A 124 -16.62 14.80 7.56
CA LYS A 124 -15.51 13.83 7.57
C LYS A 124 -14.22 14.53 7.99
N THR A 125 -13.45 13.88 8.84
CA THR A 125 -12.12 14.35 9.24
C THR A 125 -11.09 13.48 8.55
N ILE A 126 -10.57 13.98 7.43
CA ILE A 126 -9.57 13.29 6.60
C ILE A 126 -8.23 14.04 6.69
N PRO A 127 -7.08 13.36 6.48
CA PRO A 127 -5.79 14.02 6.50
C PRO A 127 -5.67 15.03 5.34
N ALA A 128 -4.81 16.04 5.50
CA ALA A 128 -4.51 16.92 4.37
C ALA A 128 -3.90 16.10 3.23
N TRP A 129 -4.30 16.41 1.99
CA TRP A 129 -3.92 15.63 0.81
C TRP A 129 -2.40 15.42 0.69
N ASP A 130 -1.61 16.48 0.87
CA ASP A 130 -0.16 16.40 0.72
C ASP A 130 0.47 15.46 1.75
N PHE A 131 -0.04 15.43 2.98
CA PHE A 131 0.42 14.45 3.97
C PHE A 131 0.05 13.03 3.55
N ALA A 132 -1.17 12.81 3.08
CA ALA A 132 -1.63 11.48 2.66
C ALA A 132 -0.85 10.96 1.43
N SER A 133 -0.76 11.77 0.38
CA SER A 133 -0.10 11.42 -0.88
C SER A 133 1.42 11.24 -0.70
N ASN A 134 2.09 12.17 -0.01
CA ASN A 134 3.54 12.05 0.21
C ASN A 134 3.86 10.85 1.12
N THR A 135 3.06 10.60 2.14
CA THR A 135 3.26 9.42 3.01
C THR A 135 3.12 8.13 2.19
N ALA A 136 2.06 8.00 1.37
CA ALA A 136 1.88 6.83 0.51
C ALA A 136 3.06 6.66 -0.48
N LYS A 137 3.55 7.77 -1.06
CA LYS A 137 4.69 7.79 -1.98
C LYS A 137 5.96 7.30 -1.31
N TYR A 138 6.35 7.93 -0.21
CA TYR A 138 7.60 7.59 0.47
C TYR A 138 7.56 6.20 1.09
N LEU A 139 6.40 5.77 1.63
CA LEU A 139 6.22 4.40 2.08
C LEU A 139 6.45 3.40 0.94
N THR A 140 5.76 3.59 -0.18
CA THR A 140 5.87 2.70 -1.35
C THR A 140 7.31 2.67 -1.90
N TYR A 141 8.00 3.81 -1.92
CA TYR A 141 9.38 3.91 -2.40
C TYR A 141 10.38 3.25 -1.45
N SER A 142 10.27 3.51 -0.14
CA SER A 142 11.12 2.86 0.87
C SER A 142 10.98 1.34 0.83
N LEU A 143 9.75 0.84 0.74
CA LEU A 143 9.49 -0.60 0.65
C LEU A 143 10.01 -1.20 -0.66
N HIS A 144 9.84 -0.50 -1.79
CA HIS A 144 10.38 -0.94 -3.06
C HIS A 144 11.90 -1.08 -3.00
N ASP A 145 12.58 -0.07 -2.46
CA ASP A 145 14.04 -0.04 -2.39
C ASP A 145 14.59 -1.15 -1.49
N ASP A 146 13.97 -1.37 -0.33
CA ASP A 146 14.32 -2.47 0.60
C ASP A 146 14.12 -3.85 -0.02
N LEU A 147 12.96 -4.11 -0.62
CA LEU A 147 12.68 -5.38 -1.28
C LEU A 147 13.62 -5.62 -2.47
N LEU A 148 14.00 -4.57 -3.20
CA LEU A 148 14.94 -4.68 -4.31
C LEU A 148 16.35 -4.95 -3.82
N ALA A 149 16.80 -4.24 -2.79
CA ALA A 149 18.08 -4.47 -2.14
C ALA A 149 18.18 -5.90 -1.60
N HIS A 150 17.13 -6.42 -0.97
CA HIS A 150 17.10 -7.81 -0.51
C HIS A 150 17.21 -8.83 -1.65
N ARG A 151 16.67 -8.51 -2.83
CA ARG A 151 16.66 -9.42 -3.98
C ARG A 151 17.97 -9.44 -4.76
N ILE A 152 18.60 -8.28 -4.97
CA ILE A 152 19.76 -8.15 -5.87
C ILE A 152 20.99 -7.52 -5.21
N GLY A 153 20.94 -7.22 -3.92
CA GLY A 153 21.97 -6.50 -3.18
C GLY A 153 21.84 -4.98 -3.30
N GLU A 154 22.24 -4.26 -2.26
CA GLU A 154 22.09 -2.80 -2.14
C GLU A 154 22.72 -2.03 -3.31
N ALA A 155 23.96 -2.35 -3.65
CA ALA A 155 24.69 -1.65 -4.72
C ALA A 155 24.01 -1.82 -6.09
N ALA A 156 23.55 -3.04 -6.40
CA ALA A 156 22.86 -3.32 -7.66
C ALA A 156 21.45 -2.70 -7.69
N ALA A 157 20.74 -2.71 -6.55
CA ALA A 157 19.44 -2.06 -6.41
C ALA A 157 19.54 -0.56 -6.65
N LYS A 158 20.52 0.11 -6.02
CA LYS A 158 20.78 1.53 -6.22
C LYS A 158 21.11 1.84 -7.69
N ALA A 159 22.05 1.12 -8.29
CA ALA A 159 22.42 1.31 -9.70
C ALA A 159 21.23 1.08 -10.66
N ARG A 160 20.37 0.10 -10.34
CA ARG A 160 19.14 -0.13 -11.11
C ARG A 160 18.18 1.05 -11.00
N ILE A 161 17.90 1.53 -9.78
CA ILE A 161 16.97 2.64 -9.54
C ILE A 161 17.48 3.92 -10.22
N GLU A 162 18.78 4.19 -10.15
CA GLU A 162 19.38 5.35 -10.84
C GLU A 162 19.23 5.25 -12.37
N LYS A 163 19.37 4.04 -12.94
CA LYS A 163 19.30 3.83 -14.39
C LYS A 163 17.88 3.86 -14.95
N VAL A 164 16.91 3.30 -14.24
CA VAL A 164 15.55 3.07 -14.78
C VAL A 164 14.42 3.71 -13.97
N GLY A 165 14.72 4.33 -12.83
CA GLY A 165 13.73 4.82 -11.89
C GLY A 165 13.17 3.74 -10.96
N ARG A 166 12.25 4.17 -10.09
CA ARG A 166 11.38 3.27 -9.32
C ARG A 166 10.15 2.94 -10.16
N PHE A 167 9.77 1.65 -10.15
CA PHE A 167 8.66 1.06 -10.90
C PHE A 167 8.78 1.14 -12.43
#